data_AF-A0AB38DMT4-F1
#
_entry.id   AF-A0AB38DMT4-F1
#
_cell.length_a   1.000
_cell.length_b   1.000
_cell.length_c   1.000
_cell.angle_alpha   90.00
_cell.angle_beta   90.00
_cell.angle_gamma   90.00
#
_symmetry.space_group_name_H-M   'P 1'
#
loop_
_entity.id
_entity.type
_entity.pdbx_description
1 polymer ?
#
loop_
_entity_poly.entity_id
_entity_poly.type
_entity_poly.pdbx_seq_one_letter_code
_entity_poly.pdbx_strand_id
1 'polypeptide(L)'
;MQLTPVDSASGGAPLPAGLTEDGSGQSLWRSIVDDYTLRPDELRLLADACELADRIDYRKQRADELHREVGENLLIRGSTRQLVRNPLIDEARQELAEQRKDRIALNDLLARLKLPDLDPDRDGDDQGRDGASSGAKRSASA
;
A
#
# COMPACT_ATOMS: atom_id res chain seq x y z
N MET A 1 0.58 12.68 -26.77
CA MET A 1 1.75 12.14 -26.03
C MET A 1 1.97 10.74 -26.56
N GLN A 2 3.02 10.52 -27.34
CA GLN A 2 3.30 9.24 -27.98
C GLN A 2 4.48 8.61 -27.22
N LEU A 3 4.22 7.52 -26.51
CA LEU A 3 5.26 6.67 -25.92
C LEU A 3 5.40 5.47 -26.85
N THR A 4 6.55 5.39 -27.53
CA THR A 4 6.92 4.26 -28.39
C THR A 4 7.52 3.15 -27.54
N PRO A 5 7.17 1.87 -27.78
CA PRO A 5 7.87 0.76 -27.17
C PRO A 5 9.25 0.65 -27.83
N VAL A 6 10.33 0.80 -27.06
CA VAL A 6 11.70 0.60 -27.54
C VAL A 6 12.31 -0.60 -26.83
N ASP A 7 12.67 -1.55 -27.68
CA ASP A 7 13.73 -2.57 -27.65
C ASP A 7 14.43 -2.85 -26.30
N SER A 8 14.40 -4.13 -25.92
CA SER A 8 14.79 -4.75 -24.64
C SER A 8 16.28 -4.68 -24.27
N ALA A 9 16.97 -3.58 -24.55
CA ALA A 9 18.40 -3.46 -24.31
C ALA A 9 18.80 -2.06 -23.85
N SER A 10 18.59 -1.72 -22.57
CA SER A 10 19.45 -0.80 -21.81
C SER A 10 19.04 -0.73 -20.33
N GLY A 11 19.84 -1.40 -19.49
CA GLY A 11 20.10 -1.10 -18.07
C GLY A 11 18.94 -0.61 -17.22
N GLY A 12 18.30 -1.53 -16.48
CA GLY A 12 17.37 -1.19 -15.41
C GLY A 12 17.94 -0.08 -14.52
N ALA A 13 17.14 0.95 -14.27
CA ALA A 13 17.54 2.09 -13.46
C ALA A 13 18.11 1.59 -12.12
N PRO A 14 19.26 2.15 -11.68
CA PRO A 14 19.94 1.67 -10.48
C PRO A 14 19.00 1.74 -9.28
N LEU A 15 19.03 0.70 -8.45
CA LEU A 15 18.18 0.61 -7.28
C LEU A 15 18.41 1.83 -6.36
N PRO A 16 17.35 2.46 -5.84
CA PRO A 16 17.49 3.56 -4.90
C PRO A 16 18.28 3.13 -3.68
N ALA A 17 19.19 3.99 -3.22
CA ALA A 17 19.93 3.74 -1.99
C ALA A 17 18.96 3.81 -0.78
N GLY A 18 19.15 2.92 0.20
CA GLY A 18 18.40 2.95 1.46
C GLY A 18 17.10 2.13 1.47
N LEU A 19 16.79 1.40 0.40
CA LEU A 19 15.72 0.40 0.43
C LEU A 19 16.14 -0.83 1.24
N THR A 20 15.16 -1.48 1.85
CA THR A 20 15.36 -2.71 2.63
C THR A 20 15.70 -3.85 1.67
N GLU A 21 16.75 -4.62 1.97
CA GLU A 21 17.16 -5.77 1.17
C GLU A 21 16.02 -6.81 1.10
N ASP A 22 15.66 -7.21 -0.11
CA ASP A 22 14.54 -8.09 -0.43
C ASP A 22 13.18 -7.63 0.17
N GLY A 23 13.06 -6.32 0.42
CA GLY A 23 11.84 -5.68 0.91
C GLY A 23 10.80 -5.40 -0.16
N SER A 24 9.59 -4.99 0.26
CA SER A 24 8.50 -4.63 -0.66
C SER A 24 8.86 -3.47 -1.57
N GLY A 25 9.66 -2.49 -1.10
CA GLY A 25 10.14 -1.38 -1.91
C GLY A 25 11.03 -1.84 -3.07
N GLN A 26 11.95 -2.76 -2.82
CA GLN A 26 12.81 -3.32 -3.87
C GLN A 26 12.00 -4.15 -4.88
N SER A 27 11.03 -4.94 -4.41
CA SER A 27 10.13 -5.70 -5.28
C SER A 27 9.30 -4.77 -6.18
N LEU A 28 8.76 -3.69 -5.62
CA LEU A 28 7.97 -2.70 -6.34
C LEU A 28 8.81 -1.99 -7.41
N TRP A 29 10.04 -1.59 -7.06
CA TRP A 29 10.96 -0.96 -8.01
C TRP A 29 11.20 -1.83 -9.24
N ARG A 30 11.58 -3.09 -9.02
CA ARG A 30 11.86 -4.05 -10.09
C ARG A 30 10.62 -4.27 -10.97
N SER A 31 9.44 -4.47 -10.37
CA SER A 31 8.20 -4.68 -11.13
C SER A 31 7.79 -3.54 -12.06
N ILE A 32 8.31 -2.32 -11.85
CA ILE A 32 7.98 -1.17 -12.70
C ILE A 32 9.13 -0.84 -13.63
N VAL A 33 10.37 -0.82 -13.15
CA VAL A 33 11.53 -0.44 -13.98
C VAL A 33 11.87 -1.51 -15.02
N ASP A 34 11.52 -2.78 -14.77
CA ASP A 34 11.74 -3.86 -15.74
C ASP A 34 10.78 -3.75 -16.95
N ASP A 35 9.58 -3.20 -16.76
CA ASP A 35 8.54 -3.11 -17.79
C ASP A 35 8.39 -1.70 -18.41
N TYR A 36 8.77 -0.65 -17.67
CA TYR A 36 8.55 0.74 -18.08
C TYR A 36 9.85 1.55 -18.13
N THR A 37 10.04 2.30 -19.21
CA THR A 37 11.07 3.35 -19.27
C THR A 37 10.52 4.65 -18.69
N LEU A 38 10.96 4.98 -17.48
CA LEU A 38 10.50 6.16 -16.74
C LEU A 38 11.41 7.38 -16.95
N ARG A 39 10.82 8.57 -16.88
CA ARG A 39 11.55 9.84 -16.84
C ARG A 39 12.20 10.08 -15.46
N PRO A 40 13.19 10.98 -15.35
CA PRO A 40 13.88 11.22 -14.08
C PRO A 40 12.97 11.70 -12.92
N ASP A 41 11.92 12.44 -13.22
CA ASP A 41 10.90 12.87 -12.26
C ASP A 41 10.02 11.70 -11.78
N GLU A 42 9.64 10.83 -12.70
CA GLU A 42 8.90 9.59 -12.42
C GLU A 42 9.73 8.60 -11.60
N LEU A 43 11.03 8.46 -11.90
CA LEU A 43 11.95 7.63 -11.11
C LEU A 43 12.08 8.11 -9.67
N ARG A 44 12.10 9.43 -9.45
CA ARG A 44 12.16 10.01 -8.10
C ARG A 44 10.86 9.79 -7.33
N LEU A 45 9.72 9.92 -8.00
CA LEU A 45 8.41 9.60 -7.43
C LEU A 45 8.30 8.10 -7.06
N LEU A 46 8.81 7.23 -7.94
CA LEU A 46 8.84 5.79 -7.69
C LEU A 46 9.77 5.45 -6.52
N ALA A 47 10.92 6.12 -6.39
CA ALA A 47 11.83 5.92 -5.26
C ALA A 47 11.14 6.26 -3.93
N ASP A 48 10.45 7.40 -3.85
CA ASP A 48 9.67 7.78 -2.66
C ASP A 48 8.56 6.75 -2.36
N ALA A 49 7.89 6.23 -3.40
CA ALA A 49 6.89 5.17 -3.25
C ALA A 49 7.49 3.84 -2.73
N CYS A 50 8.69 3.49 -3.18
CA CYS A 50 9.40 2.29 -2.72
C CYS A 50 9.81 2.42 -1.24
N GLU A 51 10.29 3.60 -0.82
CA GLU A 51 10.58 3.87 0.59
C GLU A 51 9.31 3.78 1.47
N LEU A 52 8.18 4.30 0.98
CA LEU A 52 6.89 4.14 1.67
C LEU A 52 6.48 2.67 1.80
N ALA A 53 6.69 1.85 0.76
CA ALA A 53 6.37 0.43 0.81
C ALA A 53 7.17 -0.29 1.90
N ASP A 54 8.48 -0.04 2.00
CA ASP A 54 9.32 -0.59 3.06
C ASP A 54 8.87 -0.10 4.45
N ARG A 55 8.50 1.18 4.57
CA ARG A 55 8.00 1.74 5.83
C ARG A 55 6.68 1.08 6.28
N ILE A 56 5.78 0.77 5.35
CA ILE A 56 4.53 0.06 5.64
C ILE A 56 4.80 -1.33 6.22
N ASP A 57 5.79 -2.03 5.69
CA ASP A 57 6.19 -3.35 6.18
C ASP A 57 6.85 -3.27 7.55
N TYR A 58 7.76 -2.31 7.74
CA TYR A 58 8.38 -2.06 9.04
C TYR A 58 7.33 -1.80 10.12
N ARG A 59 6.36 -0.90 9.87
CA ARG A 59 5.29 -0.60 10.83
C ARG A 59 4.40 -1.81 11.12
N LYS A 60 4.14 -2.64 10.10
CA LYS A 60 3.39 -3.88 10.27
C LYS A 60 4.13 -4.82 11.22
N GLN A 61 5.41 -5.08 10.95
CA GLN A 61 6.25 -5.95 11.75
C GLN A 61 6.32 -5.43 13.20
N ARG A 62 6.52 -4.12 13.37
CA ARG A 62 6.56 -3.49 14.70
C ARG A 62 5.25 -3.65 15.47
N ALA A 63 4.10 -3.46 14.81
CA ALA A 63 2.79 -3.69 15.43
C ALA A 63 2.58 -5.16 15.82
N ASP A 64 3.03 -6.10 14.98
CA ASP A 64 2.95 -7.53 15.24
C ASP A 64 3.86 -7.95 16.43
N GLU A 65 5.06 -7.36 16.53
CA GLU A 65 5.95 -7.52 17.69
C GLU A 65 5.31 -7.03 18.97
N LEU A 66 4.77 -5.80 18.97
CA LEU A 66 4.10 -5.22 20.13
C LEU A 66 2.91 -6.08 20.58
N HIS A 67 2.11 -6.59 19.63
CA HIS A 67 1.02 -7.52 19.97
C HIS A 67 1.55 -8.83 20.58
N ARG A 68 2.67 -9.36 20.07
CA ARG A 68 3.30 -10.57 20.61
C ARG A 68 3.84 -10.34 22.02
N GLU A 69 4.39 -9.16 22.30
CA GLU A 69 4.84 -8.76 23.64
C GLU A 69 3.67 -8.59 24.63
N VAL A 70 2.54 -8.05 24.17
CA VAL A 70 1.31 -7.95 24.98
C VAL A 70 0.78 -9.34 25.34
N GLY A 71 0.72 -10.25 24.38
CA GLY A 71 0.14 -11.59 24.57
C GLY A 71 -1.28 -11.53 25.13
N GLU A 72 -1.53 -12.24 26.23
CA GLU A 72 -2.83 -12.22 26.94
C GLU A 72 -2.91 -11.12 28.01
N ASN A 73 -1.81 -10.40 28.28
CA ASN A 73 -1.72 -9.41 29.35
C ASN A 73 -2.27 -8.06 28.91
N LEU A 74 -3.60 -8.02 28.67
CA LEU A 74 -4.30 -6.81 28.26
C LEU A 74 -4.37 -5.75 29.36
N LEU A 75 -4.28 -6.19 30.62
CA LEU A 75 -4.29 -5.34 31.80
C LEU A 75 -3.00 -5.58 32.59
N ILE A 76 -2.32 -4.50 32.96
CA ILE A 76 -1.15 -4.54 33.83
C ILE A 76 -1.45 -3.79 35.13
N ARG A 77 -0.69 -4.08 36.17
CA ARG A 77 -0.82 -3.38 37.44
C ARG A 77 -0.12 -2.02 37.36
N GLY A 78 -0.90 -0.95 37.51
CA GLY A 78 -0.39 0.41 37.57
C GLY A 78 0.33 0.73 38.88
N SER A 79 0.98 1.89 38.93
CA SER A 79 1.77 2.36 40.09
C SER A 79 0.95 2.46 41.39
N THR A 80 -0.34 2.83 41.30
CA THR A 80 -1.27 2.87 42.44
C THR A 80 -2.03 1.54 42.65
N ARG A 81 -1.52 0.42 42.10
CA ARG A 81 -2.04 -0.96 42.22
C ARG A 81 -3.39 -1.26 41.54
N GLN A 82 -3.98 -0.31 40.86
CA GLN A 82 -5.14 -0.51 39.98
C GLN A 82 -4.74 -1.25 38.69
N LEU A 83 -5.68 -1.98 38.11
CA LEU A 83 -5.52 -2.56 36.78
C LEU A 83 -5.69 -1.45 35.74
N VAL A 84 -4.67 -1.28 34.90
CA VAL A 84 -4.67 -0.35 33.76
C VAL A 84 -4.46 -1.11 32.46
N ARG A 85 -4.95 -0.56 31.35
CA ARG A 85 -4.66 -1.10 30.01
C ARG A 85 -3.15 -1.13 29.78
N ASN A 86 -2.65 -2.21 29.20
CA ASN A 86 -1.25 -2.31 28.79
C ASN A 86 -0.92 -1.22 27.74
N PRO A 87 0.02 -0.30 28.02
CA PRO A 87 0.38 0.79 27.10
C PRO A 87 0.82 0.32 25.72
N LEU A 88 1.42 -0.86 25.63
CA LEU A 88 1.86 -1.46 24.36
C LEU A 88 0.71 -1.71 23.38
N ILE A 89 -0.53 -1.84 23.88
CA ILE A 89 -1.73 -1.93 23.04
C ILE A 89 -1.98 -0.62 22.31
N ASP A 90 -1.81 0.50 23.00
CA ASP A 90 -2.05 1.83 22.43
C ASP A 90 -0.92 2.19 21.45
N GLU A 91 0.33 1.78 21.75
CA GLU A 91 1.45 1.87 20.81
C GLU A 91 1.21 1.04 19.54
N ALA A 92 0.78 -0.23 19.67
CA ALA A 92 0.49 -1.08 18.51
C ALA A 92 -0.62 -0.49 17.62
N ARG A 93 -1.64 0.10 18.24
CA ARG A 93 -2.72 0.81 17.52
C ARG A 93 -2.21 2.05 16.79
N GLN A 94 -1.29 2.78 17.41
CA GLN A 94 -0.67 3.95 16.80
C GLN A 94 0.15 3.55 15.57
N GLU A 95 0.96 2.48 15.65
CA GLU A 95 1.72 1.99 14.50
C GLU A 95 0.80 1.58 13.32
N LEU A 96 -0.31 0.89 13.60
CA LEU A 96 -1.30 0.55 12.58
C LEU A 96 -2.01 1.78 12.00
N ALA A 97 -2.23 2.82 12.80
CA ALA A 97 -2.81 4.08 12.32
C ALA A 97 -1.87 4.82 11.38
N GLU A 98 -0.58 4.89 11.72
CA GLU A 98 0.45 5.48 10.85
C GLU A 98 0.64 4.62 9.59
N GLN A 99 0.62 3.30 9.70
CA GLN A 99 0.66 2.39 8.55
C GLN A 99 -0.48 2.67 7.55
N ARG A 100 -1.69 2.95 8.03
CA ARG A 100 -2.83 3.29 7.16
C ARG A 100 -2.60 4.60 6.43
N LYS A 101 -2.00 5.61 7.09
CA LYS A 101 -1.65 6.88 6.44
C LYS A 101 -0.59 6.67 5.35
N ASP A 102 0.42 5.85 5.65
CA ASP A 102 1.48 5.52 4.70
C ASP A 102 0.91 4.81 3.45
N ARG A 103 -0.08 3.93 3.62
CA ARG A 103 -0.79 3.29 2.49
C ARG A 103 -1.56 4.28 1.63
N ILE A 104 -2.23 5.26 2.23
CA ILE A 104 -2.94 6.30 1.49
C ILE A 104 -1.94 7.12 0.67
N ALA A 105 -0.85 7.55 1.31
CA ALA A 105 0.21 8.31 0.63
C ALA A 105 0.86 7.50 -0.50
N LEU A 106 1.10 6.20 -0.32
CA LEU A 106 1.61 5.31 -1.35
C LEU A 106 0.67 5.25 -2.56
N ASN A 107 -0.62 5.04 -2.33
CA ASN A 107 -1.61 5.02 -3.41
C ASN A 107 -1.66 6.35 -4.17
N ASP A 108 -1.54 7.49 -3.48
CA ASP A 108 -1.52 8.80 -4.10
C ASP A 108 -0.26 9.00 -4.97
N LEU A 109 0.90 8.50 -4.56
CA LEU A 109 2.13 8.53 -5.36
C LEU A 109 2.02 7.63 -6.59
N LEU A 110 1.51 6.41 -6.44
CA LEU A 110 1.33 5.49 -7.56
C LEU A 110 0.31 6.02 -8.58
N ALA A 111 -0.78 6.64 -8.13
CA ALA A 111 -1.76 7.28 -9.00
C ALA A 111 -1.17 8.45 -9.80
N ARG A 112 -0.19 9.16 -9.24
CA ARG A 112 0.52 10.27 -9.93
C ARG A 112 1.48 9.78 -11.00
N LEU A 113 1.99 8.55 -10.89
CA LEU A 113 2.90 7.95 -11.87
C LEU A 113 2.19 7.69 -13.22
N LYS A 114 0.85 7.59 -13.22
CA LYS A 114 0.00 7.46 -14.44
C LYS A 114 0.56 6.43 -15.44
N LEU A 115 0.96 5.27 -14.93
CA LEU A 115 1.49 4.21 -15.77
C LEU A 115 0.39 3.72 -16.73
N PRO A 116 0.67 3.57 -18.04
CA PRO A 116 -0.26 2.97 -18.98
C PRO A 116 -0.41 1.48 -18.69
N ASP A 117 -1.60 0.91 -18.89
CA ASP A 117 -1.81 -0.53 -18.74
C ASP A 117 -1.02 -1.31 -19.82
N LEU A 118 -0.33 -2.39 -19.42
CA LEU A 118 0.51 -3.19 -20.32
C LEU A 118 -0.29 -4.01 -21.36
N ASP A 119 -1.62 -4.14 -21.17
CA ASP A 119 -2.55 -4.84 -22.08
C ASP A 119 -3.69 -3.89 -22.53
N PRO A 120 -3.52 -3.04 -23.55
CA PRO A 120 -4.62 -2.23 -24.07
C PRO A 120 -5.71 -3.06 -24.80
N ASP A 121 -5.43 -4.33 -25.13
CA ASP A 121 -6.34 -5.21 -25.87
C ASP A 121 -7.34 -5.98 -24.98
N ARG A 122 -7.38 -5.69 -23.67
CA ARG A 122 -8.39 -6.24 -22.74
C ARG A 122 -9.54 -5.29 -22.42
N ASP A 123 -9.51 -4.05 -22.91
CA ASP A 123 -10.59 -3.07 -22.76
C ASP A 123 -11.64 -3.18 -23.88
N GLY A 124 -12.19 -4.38 -24.03
CA GLY A 124 -13.45 -4.61 -24.73
C GLY A 124 -14.51 -5.03 -23.71
N ASP A 125 -15.55 -4.20 -23.57
CA ASP A 125 -16.81 -4.43 -22.82
C ASP A 125 -16.92 -3.97 -21.35
N ASP A 126 -16.67 -2.68 -21.07
CA ASP A 126 -17.38 -1.98 -19.98
C ASP A 126 -18.16 -0.76 -20.51
N GLN A 127 -19.01 -0.99 -21.50
CA GLN A 127 -20.13 -0.10 -21.82
C GLN A 127 -21.43 -0.87 -21.65
N GLY A 128 -22.01 -0.80 -20.45
CA GLY A 128 -23.42 -1.17 -20.24
C GLY A 128 -23.71 -1.94 -18.96
N ARG A 129 -23.55 -1.31 -17.79
CA ARG A 129 -24.31 -1.71 -16.60
C ARG A 129 -25.18 -0.56 -16.10
N ASP A 130 -26.19 -0.27 -16.92
CA ASP A 130 -27.36 0.48 -16.50
C ASP A 130 -28.00 -0.14 -15.25
N GLY A 131 -28.52 0.75 -14.41
CA GLY A 131 -28.87 0.48 -13.02
C GLY A 131 -29.95 -0.59 -12.83
N ALA A 132 -29.61 -1.61 -12.03
CA ALA A 132 -30.56 -2.50 -11.39
C ALA A 132 -30.63 -2.18 -9.89
N SER A 133 -31.29 -1.08 -9.53
CA SER A 133 -31.69 -0.83 -8.14
C SER A 133 -32.91 -1.71 -7.82
N SER A 134 -32.63 -2.86 -7.20
CA SER A 134 -33.61 -3.78 -6.61
C SER A 134 -34.38 -3.10 -5.47
N GLY A 135 -35.45 -2.37 -5.80
CA GLY A 135 -36.44 -1.86 -4.85
C GLY A 135 -37.41 -2.95 -4.41
N ALA A 136 -37.02 -3.76 -3.44
CA ALA A 136 -37.93 -4.68 -2.75
C ALA A 136 -38.86 -3.89 -1.81
N LYS A 137 -40.06 -3.53 -2.29
CA LYS A 137 -41.16 -3.10 -1.43
C LYS A 137 -42.26 -4.17 -1.43
N ARG A 138 -42.48 -4.69 -0.23
CA ARG A 138 -43.42 -5.73 0.14
C ARG A 138 -44.81 -5.11 0.22
N SER A 139 -45.74 -5.58 -0.59
CA SER A 139 -47.16 -5.24 -0.48
C SER A 139 -47.86 -6.31 0.35
N ALA A 140 -48.26 -5.95 1.57
CA ALA A 140 -49.25 -6.69 2.35
C ALA A 140 -50.65 -6.22 1.92
N SER A 141 -51.55 -7.15 1.61
CA SER A 141 -52.96 -6.87 1.41
C SER A 141 -53.76 -7.51 2.54
N ALA A 142 -54.60 -6.69 3.18
CA ALA A 142 -55.77 -7.10 3.94
C ALA A 142 -56.97 -7.24 2.99
#